data_AF-A0AAE1JBN9-F1
#
_entry.id   AF-A0AAE1JBN9-F1
#
_cell.length_a   1.000
_cell.length_b   1.000
_cell.length_c   1.000
_cell.angle_alpha   90.00
_cell.angle_beta   90.00
_cell.angle_gamma   90.00
#
_symmetry.space_group_name_H-M   'P 1'
#
loop_
_entity.id
_entity.type
_entity.pdbx_description
1 polymer ?
#
loop_
_entity_poly.entity_id
_entity_poly.type
_entity_poly.pdbx_seq_one_letter_code
_entity_poly.pdbx_strand_id
1 'polypeptide(L)'
;MAGLIKVILNHGENEHNPLTLSDDQILDQIYTTHVHSDTKFDVAPLFSLVENILNRSTHIADNAVQGHTGSPEHVVDKIPANYSSPLCTLKQISSEMSCKPPGEHIAHKTTLSILNKLSSYNWDAKAVLTLSAFALDYGEFWLLAQLQNQPLEPIANSLAILKRVPKLTKPQALRKHRQALVEINNLIKATLQVIEVIFEVESLSSYDTKDVPALVPALEQIPVDVYWSIITIYVARH
;
A
#
# COMPACT_ATOMS: atom_id res chain seq x y z
N MET A 1 -23.27 -40.57 -3.36
CA MET A 1 -22.87 -39.67 -2.25
C MET A 1 -21.54 -38.95 -2.50
N ALA A 2 -20.47 -39.62 -2.95
CA ALA A 2 -19.18 -38.96 -3.24
C ALA A 2 -19.21 -37.98 -4.44
N GLY A 3 -20.05 -38.21 -5.46
CA GLY A 3 -20.18 -37.32 -6.62
C GLY A 3 -20.94 -36.01 -6.35
N LEU A 4 -21.89 -36.01 -5.40
CA LEU A 4 -22.68 -34.83 -5.02
C LEU A 4 -21.88 -33.87 -4.13
N ILE A 5 -20.98 -34.38 -3.29
CA ILE A 5 -20.06 -33.56 -2.50
C ILE A 5 -19.06 -32.83 -3.40
N LYS A 6 -18.65 -33.44 -4.52
CA LYS A 6 -17.75 -32.79 -5.48
C LYS A 6 -18.44 -31.65 -6.26
N VAL A 7 -19.74 -31.75 -6.52
CA VAL A 7 -20.52 -30.68 -7.16
C VAL A 7 -20.81 -29.52 -6.19
N ILE A 8 -20.99 -29.81 -4.90
CA ILE A 8 -21.21 -28.78 -3.87
C ILE A 8 -19.89 -28.09 -3.45
N LEU A 9 -18.76 -28.80 -3.46
CA LEU A 9 -17.44 -28.18 -3.26
C LEU A 9 -16.98 -27.38 -4.50
N ASN A 10 -17.35 -27.79 -5.71
CA ASN A 10 -17.02 -27.04 -6.94
C ASN A 10 -17.89 -25.78 -7.17
N HIS A 11 -18.90 -25.50 -6.34
CA HIS A 11 -19.69 -24.27 -6.40
C HIS A 11 -19.19 -23.17 -5.47
N GLY A 12 -18.11 -23.41 -4.70
CA GLY A 12 -17.41 -22.40 -3.89
C GLY A 12 -16.03 -21.99 -4.43
N GLU A 13 -15.58 -22.56 -5.55
CA GLU A 13 -14.25 -22.37 -6.14
C GLU A 13 -14.30 -21.70 -7.52
N ASN A 14 -15.21 -20.75 -7.73
CA ASN A 14 -14.86 -19.66 -8.64
C ASN A 14 -13.91 -18.76 -7.86
N GLU A 15 -12.63 -19.13 -7.81
CA GLU A 15 -11.56 -18.25 -7.33
C GLU A 15 -11.65 -16.94 -8.12
N HIS A 16 -12.14 -15.86 -7.50
CA HIS A 16 -12.35 -14.58 -8.18
C HIS A 16 -10.97 -13.98 -8.50
N ASN A 17 -10.47 -14.28 -9.69
CA ASN A 17 -9.35 -13.57 -10.26
C ASN A 17 -9.79 -12.12 -10.49
N PRO A 18 -9.26 -11.14 -9.74
CA PRO A 18 -9.67 -9.75 -9.83
C PRO A 18 -9.46 -9.18 -11.24
N LEU A 19 -8.52 -9.71 -12.01
CA LEU A 19 -8.20 -9.29 -13.38
C LEU A 19 -9.29 -9.68 -14.41
N THR A 20 -10.26 -10.51 -14.01
CA THR A 20 -11.36 -10.94 -14.87
C THR A 20 -12.67 -10.22 -14.58
N LEU A 21 -12.70 -9.39 -13.53
CA LEU A 21 -13.86 -8.63 -13.13
C LEU A 21 -13.91 -7.29 -13.85
N SER A 22 -15.10 -6.87 -14.26
CA SER A 22 -15.35 -5.48 -14.67
C SER A 22 -15.38 -4.55 -13.46
N ASP A 23 -15.19 -3.26 -13.69
CA ASP A 23 -15.27 -2.23 -12.65
C ASP A 23 -16.61 -2.27 -11.91
N ASP A 24 -17.74 -2.47 -12.61
CA ASP A 24 -19.07 -2.62 -11.99
C ASP A 24 -19.14 -3.82 -11.03
N GLN A 25 -18.56 -4.96 -11.42
CA GLN A 25 -18.54 -6.16 -10.58
C GLN A 25 -17.62 -5.99 -9.36
N ILE A 26 -16.53 -5.25 -9.51
CA ILE A 26 -15.65 -4.89 -8.40
C ILE A 26 -16.41 -3.96 -7.45
N LEU A 27 -17.06 -2.94 -8.00
CA LEU A 27 -17.81 -1.93 -7.28
C LEU A 27 -18.90 -2.56 -6.40
N ASP A 28 -19.69 -3.47 -6.98
CA ASP A 28 -20.71 -4.24 -6.27
C ASP A 28 -20.12 -4.98 -5.06
N GLN A 29 -18.96 -5.62 -5.22
CA GLN A 29 -18.31 -6.36 -4.14
C GLN A 29 -17.76 -5.45 -3.05
N ILE A 30 -17.05 -4.39 -3.42
CA ILE A 30 -16.39 -3.52 -2.43
C ILE A 30 -17.40 -2.66 -1.66
N TYR A 31 -18.54 -2.27 -2.26
CA TYR A 31 -19.57 -1.54 -1.53
C TYR A 31 -20.20 -2.36 -0.41
N THR A 32 -20.25 -3.70 -0.51
CA THR A 32 -20.72 -4.54 0.61
C THR A 32 -19.84 -4.43 1.85
N THR A 33 -18.60 -3.97 1.70
CA THR A 33 -17.65 -3.79 2.80
C THR A 33 -17.72 -2.39 3.43
N HIS A 34 -18.40 -1.43 2.79
CA HIS A 34 -18.37 -0.04 3.22
C HIS A 34 -19.55 0.30 4.13
N VAL A 35 -19.26 0.99 5.23
CA VAL A 35 -20.25 1.52 6.17
C VAL A 35 -20.12 3.04 6.17
N HIS A 36 -21.25 3.72 5.92
CA HIS A 36 -21.30 5.18 5.98
C HIS A 36 -20.99 5.62 7.41
N SER A 37 -19.98 6.46 7.57
CA SER A 37 -19.55 6.96 8.88
C SER A 37 -19.55 8.47 8.89
N ASP A 38 -20.13 9.06 9.94
CA ASP A 38 -20.14 10.51 10.14
C ASP A 38 -18.80 11.02 10.72
N THR A 39 -17.94 10.11 11.20
CA THR A 39 -16.62 10.47 11.74
C THR A 39 -15.59 10.68 10.63
N LYS A 40 -15.20 11.93 10.40
CA LYS A 40 -14.12 12.29 9.47
C LYS A 40 -12.75 12.05 10.11
N PHE A 41 -12.03 11.05 9.60
CA PHE A 41 -10.61 10.87 9.90
C PHE A 41 -9.78 11.80 9.01
N ASP A 42 -9.10 12.78 9.60
CA ASP A 42 -8.17 13.65 8.86
C ASP A 42 -6.91 12.87 8.48
N VAL A 43 -6.84 12.45 7.21
CA VAL A 43 -5.78 11.60 6.69
C VAL A 43 -4.59 12.39 6.12
N ALA A 44 -4.72 13.72 5.96
CA ALA A 44 -3.68 14.55 5.35
C ALA A 44 -2.31 14.48 6.06
N PRO A 45 -2.24 14.56 7.41
CA PRO A 45 -0.97 14.45 8.11
C PRO A 45 -0.33 13.06 7.97
N LEU A 46 -1.16 12.00 7.90
CA LEU A 46 -0.67 10.65 7.66
C LEU A 46 -0.08 10.51 6.26
N PHE A 47 -0.78 11.03 5.25
CA PHE A 47 -0.32 10.96 3.86
C PHE A 47 1.03 11.67 3.69
N SER A 48 1.19 12.86 4.28
CA SER A 48 2.46 13.59 4.26
C SER A 48 3.63 12.79 4.86
N LEU A 49 3.40 12.04 5.94
CA LEU A 49 4.41 11.15 6.53
C LEU A 49 4.79 10.00 5.57
N VAL A 50 3.78 9.39 4.97
CA VAL A 50 3.94 8.25 4.06
C VAL A 50 4.70 8.66 2.81
N GLU A 51 4.34 9.79 2.21
CA GLU A 51 5.05 10.36 1.06
C GLU A 51 6.54 10.56 1.36
N ASN A 52 6.86 11.19 2.50
CA ASN A 52 8.25 11.39 2.91
C ASN A 52 9.02 10.07 3.08
N ILE A 53 8.39 9.07 3.69
CA ILE A 53 8.99 7.74 3.87
C ILE A 53 9.25 7.08 2.50
N LEU A 54 8.25 7.03 1.62
CA LEU A 54 8.34 6.32 0.35
C LEU A 54 9.29 7.03 -0.63
N ASN A 55 9.30 8.36 -0.70
CA ASN A 55 10.22 9.11 -1.54
C ASN A 55 11.68 8.87 -1.14
N ARG A 56 11.99 8.92 0.16
CA ARG A 56 13.36 8.63 0.66
C ARG A 56 13.73 7.16 0.45
N SER A 57 12.82 6.24 0.74
CA SER A 57 13.09 4.80 0.68
C SER A 57 13.29 4.32 -0.76
N THR A 58 12.47 4.78 -1.69
CA THR A 58 12.65 4.48 -3.12
C THR A 58 13.94 5.08 -3.68
N HIS A 59 14.35 6.27 -3.22
CA HIS A 59 15.65 6.84 -3.59
C HIS A 59 16.83 5.99 -3.06
N ILE A 60 16.77 5.53 -1.80
CA ILE A 60 17.79 4.61 -1.24
C ILE A 60 17.84 3.32 -2.07
N ALA A 61 16.68 2.78 -2.42
CA ALA A 61 16.56 1.56 -3.20
C ALA A 61 17.15 1.71 -4.61
N ASP A 62 16.83 2.81 -5.32
CA ASP A 62 17.38 3.11 -6.64
C ASP A 62 18.90 3.25 -6.58
N ASN A 63 19.43 3.93 -5.56
CA ASN A 63 20.86 4.10 -5.34
C ASN A 63 21.57 2.76 -5.09
N ALA A 64 20.97 1.89 -4.27
CA ALA A 64 21.50 0.55 -4.04
C ALA A 64 21.56 -0.29 -5.33
N VAL A 65 20.56 -0.14 -6.21
CA VAL A 65 20.50 -0.86 -7.50
C VAL A 65 21.48 -0.30 -8.54
N GLN A 66 21.65 1.02 -8.59
CA GLN A 66 22.51 1.70 -9.56
C GLN A 66 23.98 1.78 -9.13
N GLY A 67 24.28 1.57 -7.84
CA GLY A 67 25.62 1.72 -7.28
C GLY A 67 26.01 3.16 -6.98
N HIS A 68 25.05 4.09 -6.91
CA HIS A 68 25.26 5.47 -6.52
C HIS A 68 25.15 5.63 -5.00
N THR A 69 25.97 6.49 -4.40
CA THR A 69 25.95 6.79 -2.95
C THR A 69 25.44 8.20 -2.67
N GLY A 70 24.41 8.63 -3.40
CA GLY A 70 23.76 9.92 -3.14
C GLY A 70 22.96 9.87 -1.85
N SER A 71 23.24 10.78 -0.91
CA SER A 71 22.34 11.00 0.22
C SER A 71 21.14 11.81 -0.29
N PRO A 72 19.89 11.44 0.03
CA PRO A 72 18.76 12.32 -0.22
C PRO A 72 18.96 13.65 0.52
N GLU A 73 18.53 14.75 -0.09
CA GLU A 73 18.53 16.06 0.56
C GLU A 73 17.66 16.04 1.82
N HIS A 74 18.14 16.73 2.86
CA HIS A 74 17.51 16.77 4.17
C HIS A 74 16.35 17.78 4.15
N VAL A 75 15.17 17.34 3.70
CA VAL A 75 13.95 18.15 3.83
C VAL A 75 13.43 18.04 5.27
N VAL A 76 13.11 19.17 5.89
CA VAL A 76 12.49 19.19 7.22
C VAL A 76 11.01 18.84 7.07
N ASP A 77 10.62 17.70 7.63
CA ASP A 77 9.25 17.21 7.59
C ASP A 77 8.33 18.12 8.43
N LYS A 78 7.33 18.74 7.81
CA LYS A 78 6.32 19.56 8.50
C LYS A 78 5.24 18.66 9.08
N ILE A 79 5.50 18.03 10.22
CA ILE A 79 4.52 17.19 10.92
C ILE A 79 3.83 18.03 12.02
N PRO A 80 2.50 17.98 12.18
CA PRO A 80 1.83 18.64 13.29
C PRO A 80 2.32 18.09 14.64
N ALA A 81 2.63 18.98 15.59
CA ALA A 81 3.22 18.63 16.88
C ALA A 81 2.38 17.67 17.76
N ASN A 82 1.07 17.53 17.47
CA ASN A 82 0.13 16.69 18.21
C ASN A 82 -0.46 15.54 17.38
N TYR A 83 0.13 15.20 16.23
CA TYR A 83 -0.37 14.12 15.40
C TYR A 83 -0.15 12.76 16.07
N SER A 84 -1.21 11.94 16.11
CA SER A 84 -1.15 10.56 16.61
C SER A 84 -1.56 9.60 15.49
N SER A 85 -0.62 8.78 15.04
CA SER A 85 -0.89 7.77 14.01
C SER A 85 -1.84 6.69 14.53
N PRO A 86 -2.75 6.15 13.71
CA PRO A 86 -3.63 5.03 14.07
C PRO A 86 -2.86 3.69 14.09
N LEU A 87 -1.83 3.58 14.93
CA LEU A 87 -0.85 2.49 14.92
C LEU A 87 -1.48 1.09 15.08
N CYS A 88 -2.56 0.97 15.85
CA CYS A 88 -3.28 -0.30 16.00
C CYS A 88 -3.87 -0.75 14.65
N THR A 89 -4.53 0.16 13.93
CA THR A 89 -5.07 -0.07 12.59
C THR A 89 -3.96 -0.45 11.61
N LEU A 90 -2.84 0.30 11.61
CA LEU A 90 -1.70 0.01 10.72
C LEU A 90 -1.12 -1.39 10.95
N LYS A 91 -1.00 -1.82 12.21
CA LYS A 91 -0.54 -3.18 12.55
C LYS A 91 -1.53 -4.26 12.11
N GLN A 92 -2.84 -4.01 12.24
CA GLN A 92 -3.87 -4.94 11.77
C GLN A 92 -3.80 -5.13 10.24
N ILE A 93 -3.61 -4.05 9.48
CA ILE A 93 -3.45 -4.12 8.03
C ILE A 93 -2.15 -4.85 7.65
N SER A 94 -1.02 -4.51 8.28
CA SER A 94 0.26 -5.19 8.01
C SER A 94 0.17 -6.70 8.31
N SER A 95 -0.52 -7.09 9.37
CA SER A 95 -0.79 -8.51 9.66
C SER A 95 -1.66 -9.17 8.61
N GLU A 96 -2.63 -8.46 8.04
CA GLU A 96 -3.49 -8.98 6.97
C GLU A 96 -2.69 -9.23 5.68
N MET A 97 -1.69 -8.39 5.37
CA MET A 97 -0.83 -8.58 4.20
C MET A 97 0.31 -9.59 4.41
N SER A 98 0.53 -10.08 5.62
CA SER A 98 1.71 -10.90 5.95
C SER A 98 1.47 -12.40 5.84
N CYS A 99 2.54 -13.14 5.51
CA CYS A 99 2.59 -14.61 5.53
C CYS A 99 1.55 -15.33 4.66
N LYS A 100 1.13 -14.70 3.55
CA LYS A 100 0.20 -15.28 2.57
C LYS A 100 0.96 -15.79 1.32
N PRO A 101 0.49 -16.85 0.65
CA PRO A 101 1.05 -17.27 -0.63
C PRO A 101 0.80 -16.22 -1.72
N PRO A 102 1.61 -16.20 -2.81
CA PRO A 102 1.28 -15.41 -3.99
C PRO A 102 0.04 -15.97 -4.69
N GLY A 103 -0.75 -15.10 -5.33
CA GLY A 103 -1.88 -15.49 -6.16
C GLY A 103 -2.92 -14.37 -6.27
N GLU A 104 -3.55 -14.23 -7.43
CA GLU A 104 -4.49 -13.14 -7.72
C GLU A 104 -5.75 -13.27 -6.86
N HIS A 105 -6.25 -14.49 -6.64
CA HIS A 105 -7.39 -14.74 -5.74
C HIS A 105 -7.07 -14.37 -4.27
N ILE A 106 -5.79 -14.54 -3.86
CA ILE A 106 -5.32 -14.19 -2.51
C ILE A 106 -5.22 -12.68 -2.38
N ALA A 107 -4.72 -11.99 -3.41
CA ALA A 107 -4.68 -10.53 -3.46
C ALA A 107 -6.08 -9.93 -3.35
N HIS A 108 -7.04 -10.46 -4.11
CA HIS A 108 -8.44 -10.05 -4.05
C HIS A 108 -9.04 -10.27 -2.66
N LYS A 109 -8.93 -11.49 -2.11
CA LYS A 109 -9.47 -11.81 -0.77
C LYS A 109 -8.83 -10.97 0.34
N THR A 110 -7.52 -10.74 0.27
CA THR A 110 -6.79 -9.89 1.22
C THR A 110 -7.28 -8.45 1.13
N THR A 111 -7.49 -7.94 -0.09
CA THR A 111 -8.02 -6.61 -0.34
C THR A 111 -9.42 -6.42 0.28
N LEU A 112 -10.34 -7.36 0.04
CA LEU A 112 -11.67 -7.32 0.66
C LEU A 112 -11.60 -7.39 2.20
N SER A 113 -10.68 -8.18 2.75
CA SER A 113 -10.46 -8.26 4.20
C SER A 113 -9.98 -6.92 4.80
N ILE A 114 -9.06 -6.23 4.11
CA ILE A 114 -8.57 -4.90 4.49
C ILE A 114 -9.71 -3.88 4.39
N LEU A 115 -10.45 -3.86 3.29
CA LEU A 115 -11.58 -2.94 3.08
C LEU A 115 -12.65 -3.10 4.17
N ASN A 116 -12.97 -4.33 4.56
CA ASN A 116 -13.92 -4.59 5.64
C ASN A 116 -13.40 -4.12 7.02
N LYS A 117 -12.11 -4.26 7.31
CA LYS A 117 -11.49 -3.69 8.53
C LYS A 117 -11.54 -2.16 8.54
N LEU A 118 -11.49 -1.55 7.36
CA LEU A 118 -11.56 -0.11 7.15
C LEU A 118 -12.95 0.37 6.74
N SER A 119 -13.99 -0.44 7.01
CA SER A 119 -15.36 -0.23 6.54
C SER A 119 -15.91 1.17 6.84
N SER A 120 -15.60 1.69 8.03
CA SER A 120 -16.04 3.01 8.51
C SER A 120 -15.19 4.19 8.03
N TYR A 121 -14.12 3.96 7.27
CA TYR A 121 -13.27 5.03 6.73
C TYR A 121 -13.72 5.43 5.32
N ASN A 122 -13.54 6.71 4.99
CA ASN A 122 -13.66 7.22 3.63
C ASN A 122 -12.66 6.52 2.69
N TRP A 123 -12.96 6.49 1.39
CA TRP A 123 -12.17 5.73 0.42
C TRP A 123 -10.71 6.17 0.33
N ASP A 124 -10.45 7.48 0.30
CA ASP A 124 -9.10 8.06 0.41
C ASP A 124 -8.35 7.55 1.66
N ALA A 125 -9.02 7.56 2.81
CA ALA A 125 -8.43 7.08 4.05
C ALA A 125 -8.14 5.57 4.01
N LYS A 126 -8.98 4.76 3.35
CA LYS A 126 -8.70 3.32 3.17
C LYS A 126 -7.40 3.10 2.38
N ALA A 127 -7.20 3.87 1.31
CA ALA A 127 -5.98 3.81 0.50
C ALA A 127 -4.74 4.25 1.29
N VAL A 128 -4.79 5.42 1.93
CA VAL A 128 -3.65 5.96 2.69
C VAL A 128 -3.30 5.09 3.89
N LEU A 129 -4.27 4.55 4.63
CA LEU A 129 -3.99 3.64 5.76
C LEU A 129 -3.29 2.36 5.30
N THR A 130 -3.69 1.83 4.14
CA THR A 130 -3.06 0.64 3.56
C THR A 130 -1.64 0.95 3.07
N LEU A 131 -1.46 2.07 2.37
CA LEU A 131 -0.15 2.55 1.94
C LEU A 131 0.77 2.82 3.14
N SER A 132 0.22 3.34 4.24
CA SER A 132 0.95 3.59 5.50
C SER A 132 1.48 2.30 6.11
N ALA A 133 0.65 1.26 6.18
CA ALA A 133 1.05 -0.04 6.71
C ALA A 133 2.18 -0.66 5.89
N PHE A 134 2.14 -0.49 4.56
CA PHE A 134 3.23 -0.89 3.67
C PHE A 134 4.50 -0.05 3.88
N ALA A 135 4.36 1.28 3.94
CA ALA A 135 5.47 2.22 4.07
C ALA A 135 6.28 2.01 5.36
N LEU A 136 5.63 1.60 6.46
CA LEU A 136 6.33 1.22 7.69
C LEU A 136 7.35 0.10 7.46
N ASP A 137 6.94 -0.97 6.76
CA ASP A 137 7.81 -2.13 6.53
C ASP A 137 8.86 -1.85 5.44
N TYR A 138 8.46 -1.22 4.33
CA TYR A 138 9.38 -0.88 3.23
C TYR A 138 10.41 0.16 3.65
N GLY A 139 9.98 1.21 4.36
CA GLY A 139 10.86 2.27 4.83
C GLY A 139 11.84 1.81 5.90
N GLU A 140 11.38 1.00 6.86
CA GLU A 140 12.28 0.40 7.85
C GLU A 140 13.35 -0.48 7.19
N PHE A 141 12.98 -1.26 6.18
CA PHE A 141 13.93 -2.10 5.43
C PHE A 141 15.04 -1.28 4.78
N TRP A 142 14.68 -0.23 4.02
CA TRP A 142 15.67 0.58 3.31
C TRP A 142 16.46 1.51 4.22
N LEU A 143 15.87 1.99 5.32
CA LEU A 143 16.60 2.68 6.36
C LEU A 143 17.69 1.78 6.96
N LEU A 144 17.34 0.54 7.35
CA LEU A 144 18.31 -0.42 7.86
C LEU A 144 19.39 -0.75 6.82
N ALA A 145 19.03 -0.86 5.54
CA ALA A 145 19.98 -1.09 4.45
C ALA A 145 20.99 0.07 4.31
N GLN A 146 20.55 1.31 4.47
CA GLN A 146 21.40 2.49 4.44
C GLN A 146 22.34 2.53 5.65
N LEU A 147 21.81 2.27 6.86
CA LEU A 147 22.55 2.31 8.12
C LEU A 147 23.62 1.21 8.23
N GLN A 148 23.50 0.10 7.50
CA GLN A 148 24.53 -0.95 7.46
C GLN A 148 25.91 -0.44 7.00
N ASN A 149 25.96 0.67 6.28
CA ASN A 149 27.20 1.29 5.83
C ASN A 149 27.74 2.33 6.83
N GLN A 150 27.08 2.51 7.98
CA GLN A 150 27.45 3.50 9.00
C GLN A 150 28.06 2.81 10.25
N PRO A 151 29.02 3.46 10.94
CA PRO A 151 29.78 2.83 12.02
C PRO A 151 29.01 2.53 13.32
N LEU A 152 27.80 3.05 13.51
CA LEU A 152 27.14 3.13 14.82
C LEU A 152 25.69 2.65 14.73
N GLU A 153 25.41 1.48 15.30
CA GLU A 153 24.21 1.13 16.08
C GLU A 153 24.08 -0.41 16.18
N PRO A 154 24.60 -1.06 17.24
CA PRO A 154 24.46 -2.51 17.44
C PRO A 154 23.01 -3.02 17.39
N ILE A 155 22.06 -2.17 17.80
CA ILE A 155 20.63 -2.43 17.72
C ILE A 155 20.17 -2.50 16.25
N ALA A 156 20.56 -1.52 15.42
CA ALA A 156 20.23 -1.51 13.99
C ALA A 156 20.77 -2.76 13.27
N ASN A 157 21.99 -3.17 13.58
CA ASN A 157 22.57 -4.41 13.05
C ASN A 157 21.76 -5.66 13.46
N SER A 158 21.34 -5.73 14.72
CA SER A 158 20.53 -6.85 15.22
C SER A 158 19.16 -6.91 14.52
N LEU A 159 18.49 -5.76 14.36
CA LEU A 159 17.23 -5.65 13.63
C LEU A 159 17.40 -6.01 12.15
N ALA A 160 18.46 -5.51 11.51
CA ALA A 160 18.76 -5.79 10.10
C ALA A 160 19.01 -7.28 9.85
N ILE A 161 19.70 -7.97 10.76
CA ILE A 161 19.93 -9.43 10.69
C ILE A 161 18.60 -10.18 10.82
N LEU A 162 17.77 -9.84 11.81
CA LEU A 162 16.45 -10.48 11.99
C LEU A 162 15.54 -10.28 10.77
N LYS A 163 15.55 -9.08 10.19
CA LYS A 163 14.82 -8.75 8.96
C LYS A 163 15.51 -9.22 7.67
N ARG A 164 16.67 -9.89 7.78
CA ARG A 164 17.45 -10.44 6.66
C ARG A 164 17.94 -9.40 5.64
N VAL A 165 18.00 -8.12 6.03
CA VAL A 165 18.46 -7.01 5.19
C VAL A 165 19.83 -7.30 4.54
N PRO A 166 20.90 -7.67 5.27
CA PRO A 166 22.22 -7.85 4.64
C PRO A 166 22.26 -8.99 3.62
N LYS A 167 21.38 -9.99 3.76
CA LYS A 167 21.27 -11.09 2.79
C LYS A 167 20.63 -10.62 1.48
N LEU A 168 19.70 -9.67 1.56
CA LEU A 168 18.91 -9.16 0.44
C LEU A 168 19.60 -7.97 -0.25
N THR A 169 20.41 -7.20 0.48
CA THR A 169 21.12 -6.01 -0.03
C THR A 169 22.55 -6.28 -0.46
N LYS A 170 23.07 -7.51 -0.31
CA LYS A 170 24.41 -7.85 -0.82
C LYS A 170 24.48 -7.66 -2.35
N PRO A 171 25.64 -7.27 -2.92
CA PRO A 171 25.75 -6.96 -4.36
C PRO A 171 25.26 -8.06 -5.30
N GLN A 172 25.47 -9.33 -4.96
CA GLN A 172 25.00 -10.47 -5.75
C GLN A 172 23.47 -10.58 -5.79
N ALA A 173 22.80 -10.32 -4.65
CA ALA A 173 21.35 -10.37 -4.55
C ALA A 173 20.71 -9.20 -5.31
N LEU A 174 21.24 -7.99 -5.13
CA LEU A 174 20.80 -6.80 -5.87
C LEU A 174 20.96 -6.99 -7.38
N ARG A 175 22.09 -7.53 -7.85
CA ARG A 175 22.28 -7.83 -9.29
C ARG A 175 21.28 -8.87 -9.80
N LYS A 176 21.04 -9.94 -9.03
CA LYS A 176 20.10 -11.00 -9.40
C LYS A 176 18.66 -10.50 -9.53
N HIS A 177 18.24 -9.59 -8.64
CA HIS A 177 16.87 -9.09 -8.56
C HIS A 177 16.70 -7.65 -9.07
N ARG A 178 17.70 -7.12 -9.80
CA ARG A 178 17.76 -5.73 -10.24
C ARG A 178 16.49 -5.26 -10.93
N GLN A 179 16.01 -6.01 -11.92
CA GLN A 179 14.83 -5.64 -12.71
C GLN A 179 13.58 -5.60 -11.84
N ALA A 180 13.36 -6.64 -11.01
CA ALA A 180 12.22 -6.69 -10.09
C ALA A 180 12.24 -5.53 -9.08
N LEU A 181 13.41 -5.16 -8.56
CA LEU A 181 13.53 -4.01 -7.65
C LEU A 181 13.18 -2.69 -8.34
N VAL A 182 13.59 -2.49 -9.60
CA VAL A 182 13.23 -1.30 -10.38
C VAL A 182 11.73 -1.27 -10.64
N GLU A 183 11.13 -2.39 -11.03
CA GLU A 183 9.70 -2.51 -11.27
C GLU A 183 8.88 -2.25 -10.00
N ILE A 184 9.27 -2.83 -8.86
CA ILE A 184 8.64 -2.58 -7.56
C ILE A 184 8.75 -1.11 -7.16
N ASN A 185 9.93 -0.49 -7.31
CA ASN A 185 10.10 0.93 -6.99
C ASN A 185 9.22 1.83 -7.87
N ASN A 186 9.14 1.54 -9.16
CA ASN A 186 8.27 2.27 -10.08
C ASN A 186 6.79 2.08 -9.72
N LEU A 187 6.40 0.87 -9.34
CA LEU A 187 5.05 0.55 -8.89
C LEU A 187 4.68 1.32 -7.61
N ILE A 188 5.59 1.40 -6.64
CA ILE A 188 5.40 2.19 -5.41
C ILE A 188 5.22 3.67 -5.73
N LYS A 189 6.06 4.23 -6.62
CA LYS A 189 5.96 5.65 -7.05
C LYS A 189 4.63 5.92 -7.77
N ALA A 190 4.22 5.05 -8.68
CA ALA A 190 2.96 5.18 -9.39
C ALA A 190 1.76 5.05 -8.43
N THR A 191 1.82 4.12 -7.47
CA THR A 191 0.76 3.96 -6.46
C THR A 191 0.64 5.20 -5.57
N LEU A 192 1.77 5.79 -5.16
CA LEU A 192 1.80 7.04 -4.40
C LEU A 192 1.12 8.17 -5.18
N GLN A 193 1.42 8.32 -6.48
CA GLN A 193 0.79 9.32 -7.36
C GLN A 193 -0.71 9.09 -7.53
N VAL A 194 -1.16 7.84 -7.72
CA VAL A 194 -2.60 7.53 -7.81
C VAL A 194 -3.33 7.92 -6.52
N ILE A 195 -2.75 7.60 -5.36
CA ILE A 195 -3.35 7.94 -4.07
C ILE A 195 -3.33 9.46 -3.82
N GLU A 196 -2.29 10.18 -4.26
CA GLU A 196 -2.24 11.64 -4.26
C GLU A 196 -3.40 12.23 -5.08
N VAL A 197 -3.62 11.73 -6.29
CA VAL A 197 -4.74 12.17 -7.15
C VAL A 197 -6.10 11.86 -6.51
N ILE A 198 -6.30 10.66 -5.94
CA ILE A 198 -7.54 10.32 -5.22
C ILE A 198 -7.77 11.32 -4.08
N PHE A 199 -6.72 11.63 -3.31
CA PHE A 199 -6.79 12.55 -2.18
C PHE A 199 -7.12 13.98 -2.63
N GLU A 200 -6.52 14.46 -3.72
CA GLU A 200 -6.84 15.75 -4.32
C GLU A 200 -8.29 15.80 -4.83
N VAL A 201 -8.77 14.78 -5.54
CA VAL A 201 -10.15 14.73 -6.05
C VAL A 201 -11.18 14.71 -4.92
N GLU A 202 -10.95 13.95 -3.84
CA GLU A 202 -11.81 13.98 -2.65
C GLU A 202 -11.88 15.38 -2.02
N SER A 203 -10.76 16.12 -2.00
CA SER A 203 -10.75 17.49 -1.47
C SER A 203 -11.65 18.44 -2.28
N LEU A 204 -11.88 18.13 -3.56
CA LEU A 204 -12.75 18.88 -4.47
C LEU A 204 -14.23 18.49 -4.35
N SER A 205 -14.59 17.48 -3.55
CA SER A 205 -15.99 17.04 -3.35
C SER A 205 -16.92 18.14 -2.80
N SER A 206 -16.36 19.23 -2.30
CA SER A 206 -17.10 20.39 -1.78
C SER A 206 -17.59 21.38 -2.85
N TYR A 207 -17.12 21.27 -4.11
CA TYR A 207 -17.54 22.13 -5.22
C TYR A 207 -18.88 21.67 -5.83
N ASP A 208 -19.66 22.62 -6.38
CA ASP A 208 -20.90 22.26 -7.09
C ASP A 208 -20.56 21.51 -8.39
N THR A 209 -21.01 20.27 -8.50
CA THR A 209 -20.80 19.42 -9.68
C THR A 209 -21.47 19.96 -10.94
N LYS A 210 -22.35 20.96 -10.81
CA LYS A 210 -22.87 21.73 -11.95
C LYS A 210 -21.81 22.61 -12.61
N ASP A 211 -20.87 23.13 -11.83
CA ASP A 211 -19.79 23.98 -12.33
C ASP A 211 -18.64 23.14 -12.92
N VAL A 212 -18.46 21.91 -12.41
CA VAL A 212 -17.45 20.95 -12.90
C VAL A 212 -18.09 19.57 -13.12
N PRO A 213 -18.78 19.34 -14.26
CA PRO A 213 -19.46 18.07 -14.52
C PRO A 213 -18.55 16.84 -14.55
N ALA A 214 -17.27 17.03 -14.89
CA ALA A 214 -16.27 15.96 -14.89
C ALA A 214 -15.93 15.42 -13.49
N LEU A 215 -16.32 16.13 -12.42
CA LEU A 215 -16.08 15.70 -11.04
C LEU A 215 -16.95 14.50 -10.66
N VAL A 216 -18.16 14.38 -11.21
CA VAL A 216 -19.08 13.27 -10.92
C VAL A 216 -18.46 11.91 -11.28
N PRO A 217 -18.07 11.64 -12.55
CA PRO A 217 -17.48 10.36 -12.90
C PRO A 217 -16.15 10.11 -12.21
N ALA A 218 -15.38 11.16 -11.88
CA ALA A 218 -14.14 11.01 -11.12
C ALA A 218 -14.40 10.50 -9.69
N LEU A 219 -15.38 11.09 -8.99
CA LEU A 219 -15.75 10.65 -7.63
C LEU A 219 -16.34 9.22 -7.63
N GLU A 220 -17.11 8.86 -8.66
CA GLU A 220 -17.69 7.52 -8.79
C GLU A 220 -16.63 6.43 -9.04
N GLN A 221 -15.48 6.78 -9.63
CA GLN A 221 -14.38 5.84 -9.89
C GLN A 221 -13.50 5.57 -8.66
N ILE A 222 -13.44 6.50 -7.70
CA ILE A 222 -12.56 6.42 -6.51
C ILE A 222 -12.59 5.06 -5.81
N PRO A 223 -13.77 4.44 -5.51
CA PRO A 223 -13.79 3.15 -4.84
C PRO A 223 -13.00 2.05 -5.58
N VAL A 224 -13.10 2.04 -6.92
CA VAL A 224 -12.42 1.07 -7.78
C VAL A 224 -10.91 1.35 -7.81
N ASP A 225 -10.51 2.61 -7.90
CA ASP A 225 -9.09 3.00 -7.89
C ASP A 225 -8.44 2.68 -6.53
N VAL A 226 -9.17 2.86 -5.43
CA VAL A 226 -8.72 2.47 -4.08
C VAL A 226 -8.56 0.95 -3.98
N TYR A 227 -9.50 0.19 -4.52
CA TYR A 227 -9.40 -1.27 -4.58
C TYR A 227 -8.13 -1.73 -5.33
N TRP A 228 -7.87 -1.18 -6.52
CA TRP A 228 -6.68 -1.51 -7.31
C TRP A 228 -5.39 -1.05 -6.64
N SER A 229 -5.42 0.09 -5.96
CA SER A 229 -4.29 0.58 -5.16
C SER A 229 -3.95 -0.41 -4.04
N ILE A 230 -4.95 -0.94 -3.31
CA ILE A 230 -4.72 -1.93 -2.24
C ILE A 230 -4.17 -3.24 -2.79
N ILE A 231 -4.70 -3.74 -3.92
CA ILE A 231 -4.13 -4.92 -4.61
C ILE A 231 -2.66 -4.67 -4.95
N THR A 232 -2.35 -3.51 -5.52
CA THR A 232 -1.00 -3.14 -5.93
C THR A 232 -0.04 -3.08 -4.74
N ILE A 233 -0.47 -2.47 -3.63
CA ILE A 233 0.28 -2.42 -2.37
C ILE A 233 0.54 -3.82 -1.82
N TYR A 234 -0.48 -4.69 -1.84
CA TYR A 234 -0.34 -6.07 -1.41
C TYR A 234 0.69 -6.82 -2.27
N VAL A 235 0.62 -6.69 -3.60
CA VAL A 235 1.56 -7.33 -4.52
C VAL A 235 2.98 -6.79 -4.33
N ALA A 236 3.17 -5.48 -4.20
CA ALA A 236 4.49 -4.85 -4.02
C ALA A 236 5.20 -5.29 -2.72
N ARG A 237 4.46 -5.82 -1.74
CA ARG A 237 5.01 -6.36 -0.49
C ARG A 237 5.70 -7.73 -0.69
N HIS A 238 5.25 -8.52 -1.66
CA HIS A 238 5.62 -9.93 -1.84
C HIS A 238 6.78 -10.12 -2.83
#